data_AF-A0A962X8P3-F1
#
_entry.id   AF-A0A962X8P3-F1
#
_cell.length_a   1.000
_cell.length_b   1.000
_cell.length_c   1.000
_cell.angle_alpha   90.00
_cell.angle_beta   90.00
_cell.angle_gamma   90.00
#
_symmetry.space_group_name_H-M   'P 1'
#
loop_
_entity.id
_entity.type
_entity.pdbx_description
1 polymer ?
#
loop_
_entity_poly.entity_id
_entity_poly.type
_entity_poly.pdbx_seq_one_letter_code
_entity_poly.pdbx_strand_id
1 'polypeptide(L)'
;ESAPVEAALKPALVRIPAKPVRVEPDDLKLITGIGPALEKKLNACGISRYQELATLSDVDIDRVEAAIKSFGRIRRDDWIGQAKARHFEKYQEQL
;
A
#
# COMPACT_ATOMS: atom_id res chain seq x y z
N GLU A 1 7.20 -30.50 -29.92
CA GLU A 1 6.82 -29.16 -30.41
C GLU A 1 6.13 -28.41 -29.27
N SER A 2 6.56 -27.17 -29.05
CA SER A 2 6.00 -26.03 -28.29
C SER A 2 5.39 -26.15 -26.88
N ALA A 3 5.94 -25.36 -25.96
CA ALA A 3 5.31 -24.73 -24.79
C ALA A 3 4.54 -23.45 -25.20
N PRO A 4 3.97 -22.61 -24.31
CA PRO A 4 3.16 -22.82 -23.09
C PRO A 4 1.83 -22.01 -23.14
N VAL A 5 0.89 -22.23 -22.21
CA VAL A 5 -0.13 -21.22 -21.87
C VAL A 5 -0.12 -21.00 -20.37
N GLU A 6 0.43 -19.84 -20.03
CA GLU A 6 0.35 -19.12 -18.77
C GLU A 6 -1.10 -18.74 -18.44
N ALA A 7 -1.33 -18.37 -17.17
CA ALA A 7 -2.51 -17.68 -16.65
C ALA A 7 -3.80 -18.51 -16.44
N ALA A 8 -3.87 -19.19 -15.30
CA ALA A 8 -5.03 -19.09 -14.40
C ALA A 8 -4.76 -19.88 -13.09
N LEU A 9 -3.90 -19.35 -12.22
CA LEU A 9 -3.89 -19.82 -10.83
C LEU A 9 -5.10 -19.20 -10.12
N LYS A 10 -6.07 -20.05 -9.79
CA LYS A 10 -7.21 -19.74 -8.94
C LYS A 10 -6.83 -19.91 -7.44
N PRO A 11 -7.78 -19.72 -6.52
CA PRO A 11 -7.96 -18.62 -5.58
C PRO A 11 -7.27 -18.86 -4.22
N ALA A 12 -6.82 -17.81 -3.52
CA ALA A 12 -6.35 -17.97 -2.14
C ALA A 12 -6.68 -16.73 -1.29
N LEU A 13 -7.48 -16.99 -0.26
CA LEU A 13 -7.60 -16.19 0.94
C LEU A 13 -6.23 -15.67 1.40
N VAL A 14 -6.13 -14.36 1.63
CA VAL A 14 -5.34 -13.89 2.77
C VAL A 14 -6.23 -12.98 3.61
N ARG A 15 -7.04 -13.64 4.45
CA ARG A 15 -7.37 -13.06 5.75
C ARG A 15 -6.03 -12.99 6.49
N ILE A 16 -5.35 -11.85 6.47
CA ILE A 16 -4.29 -11.61 7.45
C ILE A 16 -5.03 -11.43 8.77
N PRO A 17 -4.91 -12.30 9.79
CA PRO A 17 -5.09 -11.82 11.15
C PRO A 17 -3.88 -10.92 11.38
N ALA A 18 -4.00 -9.63 11.05
CA ALA A 18 -3.00 -8.68 11.48
C ALA A 18 -3.04 -8.78 13.00
N LYS A 19 -2.01 -9.44 13.56
CA LYS A 19 -1.66 -9.40 14.97
C LYS A 19 -2.04 -7.99 15.45
N PRO A 20 -2.77 -7.82 16.57
CA PRO A 20 -2.94 -6.50 17.16
C PRO A 20 -1.58 -6.11 17.75
N VAL A 21 -0.57 -5.96 16.89
CA VAL A 21 0.64 -5.27 17.24
C VAL A 21 0.13 -3.88 17.53
N ARG A 22 0.42 -3.46 18.74
CA ARG A 22 0.16 -2.14 19.26
C ARG A 22 1.02 -1.21 18.39
N VAL A 23 0.42 -0.63 17.36
CA VAL A 23 1.18 -0.10 16.24
C VAL A 23 1.11 1.39 16.21
N GLU A 24 2.27 1.99 16.46
CA GLU A 24 2.51 3.37 16.13
C GLU A 24 2.23 3.57 14.63
N PRO A 25 1.37 4.54 14.28
CA PRO A 25 1.17 4.92 12.89
C PRO A 25 2.50 5.41 12.31
N ASP A 26 2.80 5.00 11.08
CA ASP A 26 3.91 5.55 10.32
C ASP A 26 3.54 6.91 9.73
N ASP A 27 4.56 7.72 9.46
CA ASP A 27 4.43 8.97 8.75
C ASP A 27 4.32 8.71 7.24
N LEU A 28 3.12 8.38 6.76
CA LEU A 28 2.86 8.22 5.32
C LEU A 28 3.24 9.49 4.54
N LYS A 29 3.21 10.67 5.16
CA LYS A 29 3.68 11.94 4.59
C LYS A 29 5.15 11.96 4.16
N LEU A 30 5.94 10.98 4.60
CA LEU A 30 7.33 10.81 4.17
C LEU A 30 7.43 10.37 2.70
N ILE A 31 6.39 9.74 2.15
CA ILE A 31 6.31 9.36 0.74
C ILE A 31 6.08 10.60 -0.11
N THR A 32 6.86 10.74 -1.19
CA THR A 32 6.74 11.86 -2.13
C THR A 32 5.35 11.83 -2.76
N GLY A 33 4.63 12.94 -2.64
CA GLY A 33 3.25 13.07 -3.11
C GLY A 33 2.18 12.87 -2.04
N ILE A 34 2.51 12.28 -0.87
CA ILE A 34 1.61 12.23 0.30
C ILE A 34 1.79 13.49 1.14
N GLY A 35 0.79 14.37 1.09
CA GLY A 35 0.71 15.52 2.00
C GLY A 35 -0.01 15.18 3.32
N PRO A 36 0.07 16.08 4.32
CA PRO A 36 -0.62 15.89 5.62
C PRO A 36 -2.14 15.74 5.49
N ALA A 37 -2.76 16.29 4.44
CA ALA A 37 -4.18 16.10 4.14
C ALA A 37 -4.49 14.68 3.63
N LEU A 38 -3.58 14.10 2.83
CA LEU A 38 -3.71 12.75 2.27
C LEU A 38 -3.48 11.71 3.35
N GLU A 39 -2.44 11.90 4.17
CA GLU A 39 -2.16 11.06 5.35
C GLU A 39 -3.37 10.97 6.29
N LYS A 40 -4.02 12.09 6.62
CA LYS A 40 -5.23 12.06 7.46
C LYS A 40 -6.34 11.21 6.86
N LYS A 41 -6.53 11.26 5.54
CA LYS A 41 -7.55 10.48 4.84
C LYS A 41 -7.18 9.01 4.76
N LEU A 42 -5.91 8.69 4.52
CA LEU A 42 -5.37 7.33 4.57
C LEU A 42 -5.56 6.71 5.96
N ASN A 43 -5.20 7.45 7.02
CA ASN A 43 -5.41 7.04 8.40
C ASN A 43 -6.91 6.83 8.70
N ALA A 44 -7.79 7.68 8.17
CA ALA A 44 -9.24 7.49 8.28
C ALA A 44 -9.75 6.25 7.52
N CYS A 45 -9.08 5.84 6.44
CA CYS A 45 -9.34 4.57 5.74
C CYS A 45 -8.72 3.35 6.46
N GLY A 46 -7.99 3.54 7.56
CA GLY A 46 -7.28 2.48 8.28
C GLY A 46 -5.86 2.23 7.80
N ILE A 47 -5.42 2.92 6.75
CA ILE A 47 -4.06 2.83 6.21
C ILE A 47 -3.21 3.84 6.98
N SER A 48 -2.53 3.37 8.02
CA SER A 48 -1.64 4.20 8.82
C SER A 48 -0.17 3.78 8.72
N ARG A 49 0.16 2.77 7.90
CA ARG A 49 1.49 2.19 7.82
C ARG A 49 1.99 1.96 6.41
N TYR A 50 3.32 1.99 6.25
CA TYR A 50 3.95 1.75 4.95
C TYR A 50 3.66 0.34 4.43
N GLN A 51 3.61 -0.65 5.32
CA GLN A 51 3.23 -2.02 4.96
C GLN A 51 1.82 -2.07 4.37
N GLU A 52 0.84 -1.49 5.05
CA GLU A 52 -0.56 -1.45 4.58
C GLU A 52 -0.64 -0.78 3.21
N LEU A 53 0.07 0.34 3.03
CA LEU A 53 0.16 1.03 1.75
C LEU A 53 0.82 0.16 0.68
N ALA A 54 1.93 -0.51 0.99
CA ALA A 54 2.67 -1.37 0.08
C ALA A 54 1.92 -2.65 -0.30
N THR A 55 0.96 -3.07 0.52
CA THR A 55 0.07 -4.23 0.26
C THR A 55 -1.24 -3.86 -0.44
N LEU A 56 -1.46 -2.57 -0.74
CA LEU A 56 -2.67 -2.16 -1.46
C LEU A 56 -2.72 -2.81 -2.84
N SER A 57 -3.88 -3.38 -3.18
CA SER A 57 -4.15 -3.88 -4.52
C SER A 57 -4.60 -2.75 -5.44
N ASP A 58 -4.56 -2.97 -6.75
CA ASP A 58 -5.04 -2.02 -7.78
C ASP A 58 -6.44 -1.42 -7.47
N VAL A 59 -7.33 -2.24 -6.90
CA VAL A 59 -8.69 -1.86 -6.49
C VAL A 59 -8.68 -0.97 -5.25
N ASP A 60 -7.83 -1.27 -4.26
CA ASP A 60 -7.71 -0.45 -3.06
C ASP A 60 -7.03 0.88 -3.39
N ILE A 61 -6.05 0.86 -4.30
CA ILE A 61 -5.45 2.08 -4.86
C ILE A 61 -6.54 2.96 -5.45
N ASP A 62 -7.41 2.44 -6.33
CA ASP A 62 -8.49 3.22 -6.94
C ASP A 62 -9.46 3.80 -5.90
N ARG A 63 -9.85 2.99 -4.90
CA ARG A 63 -10.70 3.44 -3.78
C ARG A 63 -10.05 4.53 -2.95
N VAL A 64 -8.77 4.37 -2.64
CA VAL A 64 -7.99 5.34 -1.87
C VAL A 64 -7.82 6.61 -2.69
N GLU A 65 -7.47 6.53 -3.97
CA GLU A 65 -7.37 7.67 -4.88
C GLU A 65 -8.68 8.45 -4.97
N ALA A 66 -9.82 7.75 -5.09
CA ALA A 66 -11.14 8.35 -5.07
C ALA A 66 -11.48 9.00 -3.73
N ALA A 67 -11.21 8.33 -2.61
CA ALA A 67 -11.47 8.83 -1.26
C ALA A 67 -10.62 10.07 -0.93
N ILE A 68 -9.36 10.06 -1.35
CA ILE A 68 -8.43 11.14 -1.06
C ILE A 68 -8.41 12.22 -2.14
N LYS A 69 -9.18 12.05 -3.24
CA LYS A 69 -9.24 12.91 -4.43
C LYS A 69 -7.86 13.13 -5.06
N SER A 70 -7.01 12.10 -5.05
CA SER A 70 -5.71 12.12 -5.74
C SER A 70 -5.70 11.10 -6.86
N PHE A 71 -6.31 11.45 -7.98
CA PHE A 71 -6.40 10.57 -9.13
C PHE A 71 -5.03 10.35 -9.77
N GLY A 72 -4.61 9.09 -9.87
CA GLY A 72 -3.39 8.65 -10.53
C GLY A 72 -2.08 9.02 -9.84
N ARG A 73 -2.09 9.62 -8.64
CA ARG A 73 -0.85 9.98 -7.92
C ARG A 73 -0.19 8.77 -7.27
N ILE A 74 -0.97 7.82 -6.76
CA ILE A 74 -0.41 6.64 -6.07
C ILE A 74 0.45 5.83 -7.04
N ARG A 75 0.00 5.73 -8.30
CA ARG A 75 0.73 5.06 -9.37
C ARG A 75 1.81 5.94 -10.00
N ARG A 76 1.54 7.23 -10.24
CA ARG A 76 2.53 8.14 -10.85
C ARG A 76 3.74 8.40 -9.98
N ASP A 77 3.54 8.52 -8.67
CA ASP A 77 4.60 8.73 -7.70
C ASP A 77 5.10 7.39 -7.12
N ASP A 78 4.64 6.22 -7.60
CA ASP A 78 5.10 4.92 -7.10
C ASP A 78 5.02 4.81 -5.56
N TRP A 79 3.89 5.19 -4.97
CA TRP A 79 3.72 5.19 -3.51
C TRP A 79 3.94 3.79 -2.91
N ILE A 80 3.57 2.72 -3.64
CA ILE A 80 3.83 1.34 -3.25
C ILE A 80 5.33 1.09 -3.11
N GLY A 81 6.12 1.44 -4.14
CA GLY A 81 7.57 1.27 -4.15
C GLY A 81 8.26 2.13 -3.09
N GLN A 82 7.84 3.38 -2.95
CA GLN A 82 8.34 4.28 -1.91
C GLN A 82 7.97 3.77 -0.51
N ALA A 83 6.77 3.24 -0.30
CA ALA A 83 6.37 2.68 0.98
C ALA A 83 7.22 1.48 1.36
N LYS A 84 7.51 0.57 0.42
CA LYS A 84 8.44 -0.54 0.65
C LYS A 84 9.82 -0.04 1.03
N ALA A 85 10.34 0.97 0.32
CA ALA A 85 11.63 1.57 0.63
C ALA A 85 11.65 2.21 2.03
N ARG A 86 10.63 3.01 2.39
CA ARG A 86 10.53 3.65 3.72
C ARG A 86 10.32 2.65 4.84
N HIS A 87 9.54 1.59 4.59
CA HIS A 87 9.41 0.49 5.52
C HIS A 87 10.76 -0.18 5.75
N PHE A 88 11.50 -0.47 4.69
CA PHE A 88 12.83 -1.06 4.78
C PHE A 88 13.82 -0.13 5.49
N GLU A 89 13.81 1.18 5.23
CA GLU A 89 14.68 2.12 5.94
C GLU A 89 14.33 2.21 7.44
N LYS A 90 13.04 2.19 7.80
CA LYS A 90 12.59 2.33 9.19
C LYS A 90 12.70 1.04 10.00
N TYR A 91 12.32 -0.09 9.40
CA TYR A 91 12.22 -1.39 10.06
C TYR A 91 13.33 -2.36 9.67
N GLN A 92 14.16 -2.03 8.68
CA GLN A 92 15.16 -2.93 8.08
C GLN A 92 14.56 -4.25 7.57
N GLU A 93 13.26 -4.26 7.29
CA GLU A 93 12.49 -5.43 6.86
C GLU A 93 11.88 -5.18 5.48
N GLN A 94 12.13 -6.10 4.55
CA GLN A 94 11.59 -6.04 3.19
C GLN A 94 10.18 -6.61 3.14
N LEU A 95 9.32 -5.94 2.36
CA LEU A 95 7.91 -6.29 2.10
C LEU A 95 7.69 -6.94 0.73
#